data_AF-A0AA42IDJ8-F1
#
_entry.id   AF-A0AA42IDJ8-F1
#
_cell.length_a   1.000
_cell.length_b   1.000
_cell.length_c   1.000
_cell.angle_alpha   90.00
_cell.angle_beta   90.00
_cell.angle_gamma   90.00
#
_symmetry.space_group_name_H-M   'P 1'
#
loop_
_entity.id
_entity.type
_entity.pdbx_description
1 polymer ?
#
loop_
_entity_poly.entity_id
_entity_poly.type
_entity_poly.pdbx_seq_one_letter_code
_entity_poly.pdbx_strand_id
1 'polypeptide(L)'
;MTKRLFKSVICTALILTSSALWAATNNLSQALSPQLSISGEMTQDKFQQLMKQGFKSVIVNRPDQEQGNTVRVDQLRNIAEQSKVSVIYQPVTSSKISETDVVEFAKYYNELPKPILMVCKSGARSSLLFNQAKQRGLLHE
;
A
#
# COMPACT_ATOMS: atom_id res chain seq x y z
N MET A 1 69.85 -23.21 -24.37
CA MET A 1 69.82 -23.36 -22.90
C MET A 1 69.97 -21.99 -22.26
N THR A 2 68.86 -21.35 -21.90
CA THR A 2 68.84 -20.05 -21.23
C THR A 2 67.79 -20.11 -20.12
N LYS A 3 68.28 -19.99 -18.88
CA LYS A 3 67.52 -20.01 -17.63
C LYS A 3 66.80 -18.67 -17.43
N ARG A 4 65.60 -18.67 -16.84
CA ARG A 4 65.04 -17.61 -15.94
C ARG A 4 63.63 -18.02 -15.49
N LEU A 5 63.50 -18.52 -14.27
CA LEU A 5 63.08 -17.78 -13.07
C LEU A 5 61.59 -17.34 -13.11
N PHE A 6 60.71 -18.28 -12.75
CA PHE A 6 59.32 -18.02 -12.40
C PHE A 6 59.29 -17.28 -11.05
N LYS A 7 58.89 -15.99 -11.08
CA LYS A 7 58.60 -15.20 -9.88
C LYS A 7 57.08 -15.16 -9.68
N SER A 8 56.68 -15.46 -8.45
CA SER A 8 55.34 -15.39 -7.89
C SER A 8 54.59 -14.11 -8.22
N VAL A 9 53.29 -14.22 -8.52
CA VAL A 9 52.28 -13.25 -8.08
C VAL A 9 50.99 -14.02 -7.78
N ILE A 10 50.70 -14.17 -6.48
CA ILE A 10 49.40 -14.58 -5.97
C ILE A 10 48.50 -13.35 -6.10
N CYS A 11 47.59 -13.34 -7.07
CA CYS A 11 46.53 -12.35 -7.16
C CYS A 11 45.25 -12.94 -6.55
N THR A 12 45.08 -12.72 -5.25
CA THR A 12 43.80 -12.85 -4.55
C THR A 12 42.84 -11.76 -5.07
N ALA A 13 41.97 -12.13 -6.00
CA ALA A 13 40.84 -11.29 -6.40
C ALA A 13 39.78 -11.32 -5.28
N LEU A 14 39.81 -10.29 -4.43
CA LEU A 14 38.71 -9.96 -3.53
C LEU A 14 37.47 -9.60 -4.37
N ILE A 15 36.57 -10.56 -4.52
CA ILE A 15 35.22 -10.32 -5.01
C ILE A 15 34.49 -9.56 -3.90
N LEU A 16 34.43 -8.23 -4.02
CA LEU A 16 33.47 -7.42 -3.28
C LEU A 16 32.08 -7.74 -3.85
N THR A 17 31.46 -8.81 -3.35
CA THR A 17 30.06 -9.07 -3.63
C THR A 17 29.26 -7.93 -3.01
N SER A 18 28.70 -7.08 -3.87
CA SER A 18 27.80 -6.02 -3.49
C SER A 18 26.55 -6.65 -2.89
N SER A 19 26.53 -6.88 -1.58
CA SER A 19 25.36 -7.33 -0.82
C SER A 19 24.36 -6.18 -0.62
N ALA A 20 24.07 -5.43 -1.67
CA ALA A 20 23.07 -4.39 -1.72
C ALA A 20 21.98 -4.75 -2.74
N LEU A 21 21.40 -5.95 -2.63
CA LEU A 21 20.39 -6.44 -3.58
C LEU A 21 19.23 -7.19 -2.90
N TRP A 22 18.82 -6.79 -1.69
CA TRP A 22 17.48 -7.10 -1.16
C TRP A 22 16.98 -5.98 -0.24
N ALA A 23 17.09 -4.72 -0.67
CA ALA A 23 16.14 -3.74 -0.15
C ALA A 23 14.78 -4.13 -0.75
N ALA A 24 13.87 -4.64 0.08
CA ALA A 24 12.50 -4.91 -0.33
C ALA A 24 12.00 -3.69 -1.11
N THR A 25 11.58 -3.89 -2.36
CA THR A 25 10.93 -2.84 -3.13
C THR A 25 9.66 -2.46 -2.36
N ASN A 26 9.74 -1.44 -1.51
CA ASN A 26 8.64 -0.95 -0.69
C ASN A 26 7.63 -0.27 -1.62
N ASN A 27 6.83 -1.06 -2.34
CA ASN A 27 5.66 -0.54 -3.03
C ASN A 27 4.69 -0.05 -1.95
N LEU A 28 4.63 1.27 -1.77
CA LEU A 28 3.80 1.92 -0.75
C LEU A 28 2.31 1.67 -1.00
N SER A 29 1.90 1.60 -2.26
CA SER A 29 0.54 1.27 -2.72
C SER A 29 0.59 0.55 -4.08
N GLN A 30 -0.54 -0.07 -4.46
CA GLN A 30 -0.77 -0.69 -5.76
C GLN A 30 -2.00 -0.05 -6.40
N ALA A 31 -1.88 0.43 -7.63
CA ALA A 31 -3.02 0.95 -8.38
C ALA A 31 -3.95 -0.19 -8.85
N LEU A 32 -5.26 -0.01 -8.69
CA LEU A 32 -6.30 -0.86 -9.30
C LEU A 32 -6.95 -0.18 -10.51
N SER A 33 -6.98 1.15 -10.52
CA SER A 33 -7.38 1.99 -11.65
C SER A 33 -6.64 3.33 -11.60
N PRO A 34 -6.74 4.20 -12.63
CA PRO A 34 -6.16 5.54 -12.58
C PRO A 34 -6.64 6.40 -11.40
N GLN A 35 -7.81 6.09 -10.85
CA GLN A 35 -8.47 6.85 -9.79
C GLN A 35 -8.36 6.22 -8.40
N LEU A 36 -7.90 4.96 -8.30
CA LEU A 36 -7.92 4.22 -7.04
C LEU A 36 -6.70 3.30 -6.88
N SER A 37 -6.08 3.41 -5.71
CA SER A 37 -5.01 2.54 -5.25
C SER A 37 -5.36 1.87 -3.94
N ILE A 38 -4.73 0.73 -3.67
CA ILE A 38 -4.84 -0.01 -2.41
C ILE A 38 -3.49 -0.08 -1.71
N SER A 39 -3.51 -0.20 -0.39
CA SER A 39 -2.33 -0.52 0.41
C SER A 39 -2.66 -1.52 1.52
N GLY A 40 -1.70 -2.39 1.81
CA GLY A 40 -1.74 -3.31 2.95
C GLY A 40 -1.21 -2.67 4.22
N GLU A 41 -0.67 -3.52 5.10
CA GLU A 41 -0.14 -3.23 6.44
C GLU A 41 0.41 -1.81 6.57
N MET A 42 -0.09 -1.07 7.56
CA MET A 42 0.14 0.36 7.67
C MET A 42 0.97 0.69 8.90
N THR A 43 1.93 1.59 8.71
CA THR A 43 2.64 2.29 9.79
C THR A 43 2.40 3.79 9.63
N GLN A 44 2.63 4.57 10.68
CA GLN A 44 2.51 6.03 10.58
C GLN A 44 3.48 6.59 9.53
N ASP A 45 4.74 6.13 9.51
CA ASP A 45 5.75 6.58 8.53
C ASP A 45 5.36 6.23 7.09
N LYS A 46 4.84 5.01 6.86
CA LYS A 46 4.34 4.60 5.54
C LYS A 46 3.17 5.48 5.13
N PHE A 47 2.25 5.77 6.04
CA PHE A 47 1.09 6.61 5.76
C PHE A 47 1.49 8.06 5.46
N GLN A 48 2.44 8.62 6.20
CA GLN A 48 3.02 9.95 5.91
C GLN A 48 3.64 10.01 4.51
N GLN A 49 4.34 8.95 4.08
CA GLN A 49 4.88 8.87 2.71
C GLN A 49 3.75 8.79 1.67
N LEU A 50 2.70 8.04 1.94
CA LEU A 50 1.52 7.93 1.06
C LEU A 50 0.78 9.27 0.91
N MET A 51 0.63 10.06 1.98
CA MET A 51 -0.04 11.37 1.89
C MET A 51 0.70 12.36 0.97
N LYS A 52 2.00 12.15 0.75
CA LYS A 52 2.81 12.94 -0.20
C LYS A 52 2.63 12.51 -1.66
N GLN A 53 1.93 11.41 -1.94
CA GLN A 53 1.71 10.89 -3.30
C GLN A 53 0.50 11.52 -4.01
N GLY A 54 -0.16 12.51 -3.42
CA GLY A 54 -1.22 13.28 -4.07
C GLY A 54 -2.63 12.67 -3.97
N PHE A 55 -2.82 11.62 -3.16
CA PHE A 55 -4.15 11.14 -2.80
C PHE A 55 -4.99 12.26 -2.20
N LYS A 56 -6.27 12.29 -2.55
CA LYS A 56 -7.22 13.30 -2.05
C LYS A 56 -8.19 12.73 -1.03
N SER A 57 -8.32 11.41 -0.98
CA SER A 57 -9.16 10.71 -0.01
C SER A 57 -8.58 9.36 0.34
N VAL A 58 -8.87 8.90 1.55
CA VAL A 58 -8.49 7.60 2.08
C VAL A 58 -9.72 6.87 2.59
N ILE A 59 -9.85 5.58 2.31
CA ILE A 59 -10.86 4.70 2.91
C ILE A 59 -10.14 3.60 3.69
N VAL A 60 -10.36 3.55 5.00
CA VAL A 60 -9.77 2.52 5.87
C VAL A 60 -10.77 1.39 6.06
N ASN A 61 -10.45 0.23 5.48
CA ASN A 61 -11.28 -0.97 5.51
C ASN A 61 -10.85 -1.99 6.56
N ARG A 62 -9.72 -1.77 7.26
CA ARG A 62 -9.29 -2.62 8.38
C ARG A 62 -9.94 -2.14 9.67
N PRO A 63 -10.70 -3.00 10.39
CA PRO A 63 -11.15 -2.69 11.73
C PRO A 63 -9.98 -2.41 12.67
N ASP A 64 -10.09 -1.35 13.48
CA ASP A 64 -9.07 -0.99 14.48
C ASP A 64 -8.72 -2.15 15.42
N GLN A 65 -9.72 -2.95 15.81
CA GLN A 65 -9.60 -4.05 16.77
C GLN A 65 -9.05 -5.35 16.16
N GLU A 66 -8.70 -5.34 14.87
CA GLU A 66 -8.14 -6.52 14.21
C GLU A 66 -6.75 -6.84 14.78
N GLN A 67 -6.50 -8.11 15.11
CA GLN A 67 -5.23 -8.55 15.67
C GLN A 67 -4.04 -8.17 14.76
N GLY A 68 -3.00 -7.62 15.39
CA GLY A 68 -1.80 -7.16 14.71
C GLY A 68 -1.97 -5.84 13.99
N ASN A 69 -3.09 -5.13 14.18
CA ASN A 69 -3.20 -3.75 13.74
C ASN A 69 -2.48 -2.83 14.73
N THR A 70 -1.38 -2.22 14.30
CA THR A 70 -0.55 -1.35 15.14
C THR A 70 -0.86 0.13 14.97
N VAL A 71 -1.68 0.48 13.98
CA VAL A 71 -2.09 1.86 13.70
C VAL A 71 -3.60 1.95 13.58
N ARG A 72 -4.19 2.84 14.37
CA ARG A 72 -5.63 3.08 14.43
C ARG A 72 -6.05 4.19 13.48
N VAL A 73 -7.32 4.21 13.10
CA VAL A 73 -7.85 5.17 12.14
C VAL A 73 -7.75 6.63 12.61
N ASP A 74 -7.79 6.89 13.92
CA ASP A 74 -7.60 8.22 14.50
C ASP A 74 -6.17 8.75 14.28
N GLN A 75 -5.16 7.88 14.43
CA GLN A 75 -3.77 8.22 14.12
C GLN A 75 -3.59 8.52 12.63
N LEU A 76 -4.24 7.75 11.75
CA LEU A 76 -4.24 8.01 10.31
C LEU A 76 -4.93 9.34 9.99
N ARG A 77 -6.06 9.66 10.63
CA ARG A 77 -6.75 10.96 10.47
C ARG A 77 -5.84 12.14 10.82
N ASN A 78 -5.17 12.08 11.97
CA ASN A 78 -4.27 13.15 12.40
C ASN A 78 -3.16 13.42 11.37
N ILE A 79 -2.61 12.39 10.74
CA ILE A 79 -1.60 12.53 9.68
C ILE A 79 -2.21 13.07 8.38
N ALA A 80 -3.39 12.57 8.00
CA ALA A 80 -4.07 12.98 6.78
C ALA A 80 -4.51 14.45 6.81
N GLU A 81 -4.93 14.95 7.97
CA GLU A 81 -5.32 16.34 8.20
C GLU A 81 -4.19 17.32 7.86
N GLN A 82 -2.95 16.98 8.24
CA GLN A 82 -1.76 17.77 7.90
C GLN A 82 -1.55 17.90 6.38
N SER A 83 -2.07 16.94 5.61
CA SER A 83 -2.00 16.91 4.15
C SER A 83 -3.31 17.30 3.47
N LYS A 84 -4.33 17.76 4.23
CA LYS A 84 -5.67 18.10 3.75
C LYS A 84 -6.35 16.95 2.99
N VAL A 85 -6.14 15.72 3.45
CA VAL A 85 -6.72 14.50 2.88
C VAL A 85 -7.86 13.99 3.77
N SER A 86 -9.03 13.75 3.18
CA SER A 86 -10.18 13.20 3.92
C SER A 86 -10.01 11.71 4.18
N VAL A 87 -10.38 11.24 5.38
CA VAL A 87 -10.32 9.81 5.75
C VAL A 87 -11.71 9.31 6.13
N ILE A 88 -12.20 8.32 5.40
CA ILE A 88 -13.40 7.55 5.70
C ILE A 88 -13.01 6.26 6.41
N TYR A 89 -13.73 5.92 7.47
CA TYR A 89 -13.59 4.65 8.16
C TYR A 89 -14.77 3.76 7.80
N GLN A 90 -14.52 2.71 7.00
CA GLN A 90 -15.52 1.74 6.57
C GLN A 90 -14.99 0.32 6.86
N PRO A 91 -14.93 -0.08 8.14
CA PRO A 91 -14.30 -1.33 8.54
C PRO A 91 -15.10 -2.53 8.03
N VAL A 92 -14.44 -3.43 7.31
CA VAL A 92 -15.04 -4.69 6.82
C VAL A 92 -14.16 -5.89 7.12
N THR A 93 -14.77 -7.07 7.22
CA THR A 93 -14.06 -8.34 7.38
C THR A 93 -14.24 -9.19 6.12
N SER A 94 -13.17 -9.81 5.61
CA SER A 94 -13.19 -10.49 4.30
C SER A 94 -14.26 -11.58 4.20
N SER A 95 -14.55 -12.28 5.31
CA SER A 95 -15.55 -13.35 5.37
C SER A 95 -16.99 -12.83 5.41
N LYS A 96 -17.20 -11.52 5.55
CA LYS A 96 -18.52 -10.90 5.72
C LYS A 96 -18.66 -9.56 4.99
N ILE A 97 -18.06 -9.41 3.80
CA ILE A 97 -18.41 -8.26 2.93
C ILE A 97 -19.82 -8.49 2.43
N SER A 98 -20.73 -7.61 2.85
CA SER A 98 -22.15 -7.65 2.55
C SER A 98 -22.51 -6.77 1.35
N GLU A 99 -23.71 -6.97 0.80
CA GLU A 99 -24.29 -6.09 -0.21
C GLU A 99 -24.30 -4.62 0.23
N THR A 100 -24.61 -4.38 1.49
CA THR A 100 -24.64 -3.04 2.08
C THR A 100 -23.25 -2.41 2.11
N ASP A 101 -22.20 -3.18 2.40
CA ASP A 101 -20.82 -2.65 2.39
C ASP A 101 -20.39 -2.24 0.98
N VAL A 102 -20.79 -3.01 -0.04
CA VAL A 102 -20.49 -2.73 -1.45
C VAL A 102 -21.19 -1.45 -1.92
N VAL A 103 -22.49 -1.30 -1.59
CA VAL A 103 -23.26 -0.10 -1.94
C VAL A 103 -22.72 1.13 -1.21
N GLU A 104 -22.40 1.01 0.06
CA GLU A 104 -21.81 2.09 0.84
C GLU A 104 -20.44 2.50 0.30
N PHE A 105 -19.58 1.52 -0.04
CA PHE A 105 -18.31 1.79 -0.69
C PHE A 105 -18.50 2.52 -2.03
N ALA A 106 -19.45 2.09 -2.85
CA ALA A 106 -19.72 2.72 -4.14
C ALA A 106 -20.14 4.19 -3.98
N LYS A 107 -20.95 4.50 -2.96
CA LYS A 107 -21.29 5.87 -2.60
C LYS A 107 -20.03 6.69 -2.30
N TYR A 108 -19.17 6.19 -1.42
CA TYR A 108 -17.91 6.87 -1.09
C TYR A 108 -17.01 7.05 -2.33
N TYR A 109 -16.88 6.02 -3.16
CA TYR A 109 -16.11 6.10 -4.39
C TYR A 109 -16.61 7.21 -5.31
N ASN A 110 -17.93 7.31 -5.50
CA ASN A 110 -18.54 8.30 -6.38
C ASN A 110 -18.41 9.73 -5.84
N GLU A 111 -18.55 9.93 -4.53
CA GLU A 111 -18.55 11.26 -3.89
C GLU A 111 -17.15 11.80 -3.57
N LEU A 112 -16.20 10.95 -3.20
CA LEU A 112 -14.90 11.40 -2.70
C LEU A 112 -14.00 11.96 -3.82
N PRO A 113 -13.18 12.98 -3.53
CA PRO A 113 -12.13 13.45 -4.42
C PRO A 113 -11.11 12.34 -4.78
N LYS A 114 -10.73 12.28 -6.05
CA LYS A 114 -9.77 11.32 -6.61
C LYS A 114 -8.35 11.93 -6.67
N PRO A 115 -7.27 11.13 -6.58
CA PRO A 115 -7.27 9.68 -6.42
C PRO A 115 -7.55 9.23 -4.97
N ILE A 116 -8.19 8.07 -4.85
CA ILE A 116 -8.57 7.43 -3.58
C ILE A 116 -7.53 6.37 -3.21
N LEU A 117 -7.10 6.36 -1.95
CA LEU A 117 -6.31 5.28 -1.36
C LEU A 117 -7.18 4.43 -0.44
N MET A 118 -7.28 3.13 -0.68
CA MET A 118 -7.92 2.21 0.26
C MET A 118 -6.87 1.45 1.08
N VAL A 119 -7.11 1.29 2.38
CA VAL A 119 -6.16 0.65 3.31
C VAL A 119 -6.80 -0.52 4.01
N CYS A 120 -6.18 -1.69 3.95
CA CYS A 120 -6.51 -2.81 4.84
C CYS A 120 -5.24 -3.57 5.29
N LYS A 121 -5.36 -4.85 5.69
CA LYS A 121 -4.20 -5.65 6.11
C LYS A 121 -3.26 -6.04 4.95
N SER A 122 -3.80 -6.47 3.82
CA SER A 122 -3.01 -6.95 2.67
C SER A 122 -3.41 -6.33 1.33
N GLY A 123 -4.38 -5.41 1.32
CA GLY A 123 -5.02 -4.90 0.10
C GLY A 123 -6.19 -5.76 -0.40
N ALA A 124 -6.30 -7.03 -0.01
CA ALA A 124 -7.28 -7.97 -0.57
C ALA A 124 -8.76 -7.56 -0.33
N ARG A 125 -9.10 -7.06 0.86
CA ARG A 125 -10.46 -6.59 1.17
C ARG A 125 -10.87 -5.41 0.32
N SER A 126 -9.98 -4.44 0.22
CA SER A 126 -10.19 -3.23 -0.57
C SER A 126 -10.33 -3.57 -2.05
N SER A 127 -9.50 -4.48 -2.57
CA SER A 127 -9.62 -4.98 -3.93
C SER A 127 -10.95 -5.71 -4.17
N LEU A 128 -11.38 -6.56 -3.24
CA LEU A 128 -12.64 -7.28 -3.35
C LEU A 128 -13.85 -6.33 -3.35
N LEU A 129 -13.90 -5.35 -2.43
CA LEU A 129 -14.93 -4.30 -2.41
C LEU A 129 -15.00 -3.54 -3.73
N PHE A 130 -13.85 -3.08 -4.22
CA PHE A 130 -13.74 -2.36 -5.49
C PHE A 130 -14.26 -3.20 -6.67
N ASN A 131 -13.79 -4.45 -6.77
CA ASN A 131 -14.18 -5.34 -7.87
C ASN A 131 -15.66 -5.69 -7.82
N GLN A 132 -16.24 -5.94 -6.65
CA GLN A 132 -17.67 -6.23 -6.51
C GLN A 132 -18.52 -5.02 -6.91
N ALA A 133 -18.17 -3.82 -6.47
CA ALA A 133 -18.89 -2.60 -6.86
C ALA A 133 -18.76 -2.34 -8.36
N LYS A 134 -17.57 -2.55 -8.94
CA LYS A 134 -17.33 -2.41 -10.38
C LYS A 134 -18.15 -3.40 -11.21
N GLN A 135 -18.17 -4.67 -10.83
CA GLN A 135 -18.94 -5.72 -11.52
C GLN A 135 -20.45 -5.45 -11.53
N ARG A 136 -20.95 -4.71 -10.55
CA ARG A 136 -22.36 -4.32 -10.42
C ARG A 136 -22.70 -3.01 -11.13
N GLY A 137 -21.74 -2.35 -11.75
CA GLY A 137 -21.94 -1.06 -12.41
C GLY A 137 -22.26 0.09 -11.44
N LEU A 138 -21.81 -0.01 -10.18
CA LEU A 138 -22.10 1.00 -9.15
C LEU A 138 -21.07 2.15 -9.13
N LEU A 139 -19.95 2.00 -9.85
CA LEU A 139 -18.85 2.96 -9.85
C LEU A 139 -18.94 3.87 -11.08
N HIS A 140 -18.90 5.18 -10.86
CA HIS A 140 -18.81 6.19 -11.90
C HIS A 140 -17.32 6.50 -12.13
N GLU A 141 -16.70 5.79 -13.07
CA GLU A 141 -15.31 6.06 -13.51
C GLU A 141 -15.23 7.25 -14.49
#